data_AF-A0A449AQU2-F1
#
_entry.id   AF-A0A449AQU2-F1
#
_cell.length_a   1.000
_cell.length_b   1.000
_cell.length_c   1.000
_cell.angle_alpha   90.00
_cell.angle_beta   90.00
_cell.angle_gamma   90.00
#
_symmetry.space_group_name_H-M   'P 1'
#
loop_
_entity.id
_entity.type
_entity.pdbx_description
1 polymer ?
#
loop_
_entity_poly.entity_id
_entity_poly.type
_entity_poly.pdbx_seq_one_letter_code
_entity_poly.pdbx_strand_id
1 'polypeptide(L)'
;MLYETLRNSIYANFAEAYKRGGSTQFLRNVYDEYLTVAFRDKFLDYFSSKQHYSETEFLEFKKELIDIYASTLNKELDDNDLLKFNNFVADKLQNDENIKNVLEKIFEYDESKMTKEELISQIAFKLSHIDFDDESFIKILEKKYQNLENFAFVNYTPSNIAEYDLVKRNYFINDDNTYDKKAIEIFEVKDQPGKIEHKRLSGVSEKIQSLLNTYYYLKIKH
;
A
#
# COMPACT_ATOMS: atom_id res chain seq x y z
N MET A 1 16.19 28.46 -9.03
CA MET A 1 16.24 27.02 -9.30
C MET A 1 16.06 26.19 -8.04
N LEU A 2 17.06 26.03 -7.14
CA LEU A 2 16.93 25.16 -5.95
C LEU A 2 15.74 25.50 -5.03
N TYR A 3 15.49 26.79 -4.80
CA TYR A 3 14.36 27.27 -3.98
C TYR A 3 13.00 26.99 -4.64
N GLU A 4 12.91 27.00 -5.97
CA GLU A 4 11.68 26.64 -6.68
C GLU A 4 11.48 25.13 -6.73
N THR A 5 12.55 24.35 -6.88
CA THR A 5 12.50 22.89 -6.81
C THR A 5 12.08 22.40 -5.42
N LEU A 6 12.66 22.98 -4.36
CA LEU A 6 12.24 22.72 -2.97
C LEU A 6 10.83 23.20 -2.71
N ARG A 7 10.45 24.38 -3.24
CA ARG A 7 9.09 24.89 -3.07
C ARG A 7 8.07 24.00 -3.77
N ASN A 8 8.36 23.54 -4.98
CA ASN A 8 7.43 22.74 -5.75
C ASN A 8 7.32 21.30 -5.22
N SER A 9 8.41 20.68 -4.78
CA SER A 9 8.37 19.32 -4.18
C SER A 9 7.75 19.31 -2.78
N ILE A 10 8.12 20.25 -1.92
CA ILE A 10 7.62 20.30 -0.54
C ILE A 10 6.20 20.86 -0.49
N TYR A 11 5.92 21.99 -1.15
CA TYR A 11 4.60 22.64 -1.05
C TYR A 11 3.52 22.08 -1.98
N ALA A 12 3.83 21.31 -3.04
CA ALA A 12 2.79 20.62 -3.80
C ALA A 12 2.05 19.62 -2.89
N ASN A 13 2.81 18.84 -2.11
CA ASN A 13 2.26 17.83 -1.23
C ASN A 13 1.55 18.45 -0.01
N PHE A 14 2.09 19.56 0.54
CA PHE A 14 1.36 20.33 1.57
C PHE A 14 0.07 20.93 1.04
N ALA A 15 0.05 21.49 -0.17
CA ALA A 15 -1.15 22.08 -0.72
C ALA A 15 -2.21 21.02 -1.04
N GLU A 16 -1.81 19.82 -1.46
CA GLU A 16 -2.72 18.73 -1.84
C GLU A 16 -3.31 18.02 -0.61
N ALA A 17 -2.51 17.72 0.41
CA ALA A 17 -2.98 17.16 1.68
C ALA A 17 -3.97 18.09 2.43
N TYR A 18 -3.83 19.41 2.25
CA TYR A 18 -4.71 20.41 2.89
C TYR A 18 -5.88 20.90 2.03
N LYS A 19 -5.90 20.65 0.70
CA LYS A 19 -6.95 21.22 -0.17
C LYS A 19 -8.23 20.42 -0.25
N ARG A 20 -8.26 19.10 0.02
CA ARG A 20 -9.49 18.29 -0.09
C ARG A 20 -9.47 17.05 0.82
N GLY A 21 -10.14 17.10 1.97
CA GLY A 21 -10.68 15.90 2.64
C GLY A 21 -9.85 15.19 3.73
N GLY A 22 -8.65 15.66 4.08
CA GLY A 22 -7.83 15.09 5.17
C GLY A 22 -7.00 13.85 4.79
N SER A 23 -6.20 13.32 5.74
CA SER A 23 -5.26 12.18 5.54
C SER A 23 -5.94 10.98 4.87
N THR A 24 -7.11 10.58 5.34
CA THR A 24 -7.90 9.47 4.77
C THR A 24 -8.20 9.65 3.28
N GLN A 25 -8.57 10.85 2.85
CA GLN A 25 -8.87 11.09 1.43
C GLN A 25 -7.60 11.01 0.57
N PHE A 26 -6.47 11.51 1.08
CA PHE A 26 -5.17 11.36 0.43
C PHE A 26 -4.83 9.88 0.25
N LEU A 27 -4.90 9.07 1.31
CA LEU A 27 -4.63 7.63 1.25
C LEU A 27 -5.52 6.92 0.23
N ARG A 28 -6.82 7.24 0.19
CA ARG A 28 -7.76 6.67 -0.79
C ARG A 28 -7.40 7.05 -2.22
N ASN A 29 -7.03 8.30 -2.47
CA ASN A 29 -6.66 8.77 -3.81
C ASN A 29 -5.39 8.07 -4.30
N VAL A 30 -4.36 7.95 -3.46
CA VAL A 30 -3.12 7.27 -3.84
C VAL A 30 -3.39 5.80 -4.16
N TYR A 31 -4.23 5.13 -3.38
CA TYR A 31 -4.62 3.74 -3.64
C TYR A 31 -5.45 3.58 -4.93
N ASP A 32 -6.35 4.52 -5.23
CA ASP A 32 -7.09 4.56 -6.51
C ASP A 32 -6.15 4.72 -7.72
N GLU A 33 -5.16 5.61 -7.61
CA GLU A 33 -4.14 5.80 -8.65
C GLU A 33 -3.30 4.52 -8.82
N TYR A 34 -2.88 3.89 -7.71
CA TYR A 34 -2.17 2.61 -7.73
C TYR A 34 -2.97 1.52 -8.43
N LEU A 35 -4.22 1.27 -8.03
CA LEU A 35 -5.05 0.24 -8.67
C LEU A 35 -5.23 0.50 -10.16
N THR A 36 -5.37 1.76 -10.54
CA THR A 36 -5.52 2.15 -11.95
C THR A 36 -4.27 1.81 -12.76
N VAL A 37 -3.06 2.10 -12.27
CA VAL A 37 -1.84 1.85 -13.06
C VAL A 37 -1.34 0.41 -12.97
N ALA A 38 -1.56 -0.27 -11.83
CA ALA A 38 -1.06 -1.62 -11.60
C ALA A 38 -1.95 -2.71 -12.19
N PHE A 39 -3.27 -2.47 -12.31
CA PHE A 39 -4.23 -3.51 -12.67
C PHE A 39 -5.14 -3.20 -13.87
N ARG A 40 -5.41 -1.93 -14.22
CA ARG A 40 -6.39 -1.59 -15.27
C ARG A 40 -6.08 -2.29 -16.58
N ASP A 41 -4.86 -2.13 -17.09
CA ASP A 41 -4.51 -2.68 -18.41
C ASP A 41 -4.53 -4.21 -18.38
N LYS A 42 -4.14 -4.84 -17.26
CA LYS A 42 -4.23 -6.30 -17.08
C LYS A 42 -5.67 -6.80 -17.11
N PHE A 43 -6.59 -6.07 -16.48
CA PHE A 43 -8.03 -6.34 -16.55
C PHE A 43 -8.56 -6.16 -17.97
N LEU A 44 -8.25 -5.02 -18.60
CA LEU A 44 -8.71 -4.71 -19.95
C LEU A 44 -8.18 -5.73 -20.97
N ASP A 45 -6.92 -6.15 -20.85
CA ASP A 45 -6.31 -7.15 -21.73
C ASP A 45 -7.01 -8.51 -21.64
N TYR A 46 -7.45 -8.93 -20.44
CA TYR A 46 -8.28 -10.13 -20.31
C TYR A 46 -9.61 -10.01 -21.06
N PHE A 47 -10.29 -8.87 -20.90
CA PHE A 47 -11.62 -8.67 -21.48
C PHE A 47 -11.60 -8.13 -22.92
N SER A 48 -10.44 -7.75 -23.45
CA SER A 48 -10.28 -7.21 -24.81
C SER A 48 -10.75 -8.20 -25.88
N SER A 49 -10.74 -9.51 -25.57
CA SER A 49 -11.32 -10.56 -26.41
C SER A 49 -12.86 -10.67 -26.34
N LYS A 50 -13.54 -9.94 -25.44
CA LYS A 50 -14.97 -10.06 -25.13
C LYS A 50 -15.83 -8.82 -25.46
N GLN A 51 -15.27 -7.77 -26.08
CA GLN A 51 -15.93 -6.54 -26.58
C GLN A 51 -17.10 -6.00 -25.72
N HIS A 52 -16.85 -4.91 -24.97
CA HIS A 52 -17.79 -3.94 -24.36
C HIS A 52 -18.04 -3.90 -22.86
N TYR A 53 -17.59 -4.84 -22.04
CA TYR A 53 -17.87 -4.78 -20.59
C TYR A 53 -16.67 -4.41 -19.69
N SER A 54 -15.45 -4.55 -20.24
CA SER A 54 -14.18 -4.58 -19.49
C SER A 54 -13.89 -3.42 -18.55
N GLU A 55 -14.20 -2.20 -18.98
CA GLU A 55 -13.89 -1.00 -18.19
C GLU A 55 -14.89 -0.80 -17.06
N THR A 56 -16.17 -1.10 -17.28
CA THR A 56 -17.19 -1.02 -16.24
C THR A 56 -16.90 -2.01 -15.12
N GLU A 57 -16.56 -3.26 -15.45
CA GLU A 57 -16.26 -4.30 -14.46
C GLU A 57 -14.99 -3.97 -13.66
N PHE A 58 -13.96 -3.43 -14.32
CA PHE A 58 -12.78 -2.94 -13.61
C PHE A 58 -13.13 -1.78 -12.66
N LEU A 59 -13.96 -0.83 -13.10
CA LEU A 59 -14.35 0.31 -12.27
C LEU A 59 -15.20 -0.12 -11.05
N GLU A 60 -16.09 -1.10 -11.22
CA GLU A 60 -16.86 -1.69 -10.13
C GLU A 60 -15.96 -2.43 -9.14
N PHE A 61 -15.09 -3.31 -9.63
CA PHE A 61 -14.10 -4.02 -8.82
C PHE A 61 -13.19 -3.05 -8.05
N LYS A 62 -12.66 -2.03 -8.74
CA LYS A 62 -11.81 -1.00 -8.14
C LYS A 62 -12.54 -0.23 -7.06
N LYS A 63 -13.81 0.12 -7.28
CA LYS A 63 -14.63 0.85 -6.30
C LYS A 63 -14.82 0.03 -5.02
N GLU A 64 -15.17 -1.26 -5.14
CA GLU A 64 -15.31 -2.14 -3.98
C GLU A 64 -14.00 -2.25 -3.19
N LEU A 65 -12.86 -2.41 -3.88
CA LEU A 65 -11.54 -2.40 -3.25
C LEU A 65 -11.21 -1.09 -2.54
N ILE A 66 -11.51 0.05 -3.14
CA ILE A 66 -11.30 1.37 -2.54
C ILE A 66 -12.16 1.51 -1.27
N ASP A 67 -13.38 0.98 -1.27
CA ASP A 67 -14.27 1.03 -0.11
C ASP A 67 -13.77 0.10 1.02
N ILE A 68 -13.28 -1.10 0.68
CA ILE A 68 -12.60 -1.98 1.65
C ILE A 68 -11.38 -1.26 2.23
N TYR A 69 -10.49 -0.77 1.37
CA TYR A 69 -9.28 -0.06 1.79
C TYR A 69 -9.61 1.13 2.68
N ALA A 70 -10.62 1.94 2.34
CA ALA A 70 -11.08 3.04 3.17
C ALA A 70 -11.56 2.60 4.56
N SER A 71 -12.23 1.45 4.64
CA SER A 71 -12.68 0.86 5.91
C SER A 71 -11.53 0.35 6.79
N THR A 72 -10.32 0.24 6.24
CA THR A 72 -9.09 -0.18 6.96
C THR A 72 -8.22 0.98 7.42
N LEU A 73 -8.61 2.23 7.14
CA LEU A 73 -7.83 3.42 7.49
C LEU A 73 -7.98 3.81 8.98
N ASN A 74 -8.06 2.81 9.85
CA ASN A 74 -8.16 2.95 11.29
C ASN A 74 -6.92 3.66 11.87
N LYS A 75 -7.08 4.34 13.02
CA LYS A 75 -5.95 4.93 13.75
C LYS A 75 -4.97 3.87 14.27
N GLU A 76 -5.48 2.68 14.58
CA GLU A 76 -4.69 1.52 15.00
C GLU A 76 -4.81 0.43 13.92
N LEU A 77 -3.67 -0.10 13.50
CA LEU A 77 -3.60 -1.15 12.49
C LEU A 77 -3.95 -2.51 13.13
N ASP A 78 -4.92 -3.22 12.55
CA ASP A 78 -5.39 -4.52 13.01
C ASP A 78 -5.30 -5.54 11.86
N ASP A 79 -4.76 -6.73 12.12
CA ASP A 79 -4.68 -7.80 11.13
C ASP A 79 -6.09 -8.21 10.61
N ASN A 80 -7.14 -8.00 11.41
CA ASN A 80 -8.53 -8.19 10.97
C ASN A 80 -8.92 -7.28 9.80
N ASP A 81 -8.27 -6.12 9.64
CA ASP A 81 -8.51 -5.25 8.49
C ASP A 81 -7.96 -5.87 7.20
N LEU A 82 -6.82 -6.57 7.27
CA LEU A 82 -6.23 -7.25 6.12
C LEU A 82 -7.07 -8.49 5.72
N LEU A 83 -7.70 -9.16 6.69
CA LEU A 83 -8.65 -10.26 6.43
C LEU A 83 -9.88 -9.84 5.59
N LYS A 84 -10.25 -8.56 5.59
CA LYS A 84 -11.34 -8.06 4.71
C LYS A 84 -11.01 -8.28 3.24
N PHE A 85 -9.72 -8.19 2.86
CA PHE A 85 -9.28 -8.47 1.49
C PHE A 85 -9.35 -9.96 1.17
N ASN A 86 -8.97 -10.83 2.10
CA ASN A 86 -9.13 -12.29 1.93
C ASN A 86 -10.60 -12.65 1.68
N ASN A 87 -11.52 -12.10 2.48
CA ASN A 87 -12.95 -12.35 2.33
C ASN A 87 -13.49 -11.83 0.99
N PHE A 88 -13.06 -10.64 0.57
CA PHE A 88 -13.43 -10.08 -0.72
C PHE A 88 -12.95 -10.94 -1.89
N VAL A 89 -11.69 -11.37 -1.88
CA VAL A 89 -11.14 -12.24 -2.93
C VAL A 89 -11.88 -13.57 -2.95
N ALA A 90 -12.09 -14.19 -1.79
CA ALA A 90 -12.84 -15.45 -1.70
C ALA A 90 -14.25 -15.33 -2.28
N ASP A 91 -14.96 -14.23 -1.98
CA ASP A 91 -16.27 -13.93 -2.54
C ASP A 91 -16.21 -13.79 -4.08
N LYS A 92 -15.27 -12.99 -4.61
CA LYS A 92 -15.13 -12.82 -6.07
C LYS A 92 -14.78 -14.12 -6.79
N LEU A 93 -13.89 -14.94 -6.24
CA LEU A 93 -13.54 -16.25 -6.82
C LEU A 93 -14.67 -17.29 -6.71
N GLN A 94 -15.67 -17.06 -5.86
CA GLN A 94 -16.80 -17.99 -5.69
C GLN A 94 -18.03 -17.54 -6.49
N ASN A 95 -18.30 -16.24 -6.54
CA ASN A 95 -19.59 -15.69 -6.95
C ASN A 95 -19.51 -14.87 -8.26
N ASP A 96 -18.32 -14.53 -8.74
CA ASP A 96 -18.13 -13.73 -9.95
C ASP A 96 -17.19 -14.43 -10.94
N GLU A 97 -17.76 -15.18 -11.88
CA GLU A 97 -16.99 -15.96 -12.85
C GLU A 97 -16.10 -15.07 -13.75
N ASN A 98 -16.52 -13.83 -14.05
CA ASN A 98 -15.72 -12.93 -14.87
C ASN A 98 -14.48 -12.45 -14.10
N ILE A 99 -14.68 -11.95 -12.89
CA ILE A 99 -13.58 -11.49 -12.03
C ILE A 99 -12.68 -12.65 -11.63
N LYS A 100 -13.25 -13.82 -11.33
CA LYS A 100 -12.49 -15.05 -11.06
C LYS A 100 -11.49 -15.34 -12.18
N ASN A 101 -11.96 -15.44 -13.42
CA ASN A 101 -11.09 -15.77 -14.54
C ASN A 101 -10.05 -14.67 -14.82
N VAL A 102 -10.39 -13.39 -14.59
CA VAL A 102 -9.40 -12.29 -14.66
C VAL A 102 -8.31 -12.49 -13.63
N LEU A 103 -8.68 -12.69 -12.37
CA LEU A 103 -7.74 -12.83 -11.27
C LEU A 103 -6.87 -14.08 -11.45
N GLU A 104 -7.46 -15.21 -11.81
CA GLU A 104 -6.72 -16.44 -12.13
C GLU A 104 -5.72 -16.22 -13.26
N LYS A 105 -6.06 -15.42 -14.28
CA LYS A 105 -5.10 -15.07 -15.35
C LYS A 105 -4.01 -14.11 -14.89
N ILE A 106 -4.37 -13.04 -14.18
CA ILE A 106 -3.41 -12.01 -13.71
C ILE A 106 -2.37 -12.62 -12.76
N PHE A 107 -2.80 -13.57 -11.94
CA PHE A 107 -1.98 -14.23 -10.94
C PHE A 107 -1.48 -15.61 -11.39
N GLU A 108 -1.64 -15.95 -12.67
CA GLU A 108 -1.13 -17.19 -13.29
C GLU A 108 -1.51 -18.46 -12.52
N TYR A 109 -2.76 -18.55 -12.08
CA TYR A 109 -3.26 -19.68 -11.30
C TYR A 109 -3.12 -21.00 -12.06
N ASP A 110 -2.56 -21.98 -11.37
CA ASP A 110 -2.39 -23.34 -11.84
C ASP A 110 -2.74 -24.30 -10.69
N GLU A 111 -3.86 -24.99 -10.82
CA GLU A 111 -4.36 -25.95 -9.83
C GLU A 111 -3.36 -27.07 -9.52
N SER A 112 -2.41 -27.34 -10.43
CA SER A 112 -1.36 -28.34 -10.20
C SER A 112 -0.20 -27.81 -9.33
N LYS A 113 -0.10 -26.50 -9.15
CA LYS A 113 1.00 -25.82 -8.43
C LYS A 113 0.58 -25.14 -7.14
N MET A 114 -0.67 -24.71 -7.03
CA MET A 114 -1.18 -24.04 -5.85
C MET A 114 -2.64 -24.36 -5.57
N THR A 115 -2.99 -24.34 -4.29
CA THR A 115 -4.34 -24.50 -3.79
C THR A 115 -5.15 -23.20 -3.98
N LYS A 116 -6.48 -23.31 -3.90
CA LYS A 116 -7.37 -22.15 -3.97
C LYS A 116 -7.13 -21.19 -2.80
N GLU A 117 -6.84 -21.72 -1.61
CA GLU A 117 -6.52 -20.94 -0.41
C GLU A 117 -5.21 -20.15 -0.57
N GLU A 118 -4.20 -20.74 -1.21
CA GLU A 118 -2.94 -20.05 -1.55
C GLU A 118 -3.18 -18.94 -2.58
N LEU A 119 -3.98 -19.20 -3.62
CA LEU A 119 -4.37 -18.18 -4.59
C LEU A 119 -5.09 -17.00 -3.90
N ILE A 120 -6.09 -17.28 -3.05
CA ILE A 120 -6.82 -16.26 -2.29
C ILE A 120 -5.84 -15.42 -1.48
N SER A 121 -4.91 -16.06 -0.77
CA SER A 121 -3.94 -15.37 0.09
C SER A 121 -2.99 -14.49 -0.72
N GLN A 122 -2.49 -14.97 -1.85
CA GLN A 122 -1.59 -14.21 -2.74
C GLN A 122 -2.29 -12.99 -3.36
N ILE A 123 -3.51 -13.16 -3.87
CA ILE A 123 -4.29 -12.05 -4.42
C ILE A 123 -4.63 -11.05 -3.32
N ALA A 124 -5.11 -11.53 -2.16
CA ALA A 124 -5.47 -10.66 -1.04
C ALA A 124 -4.27 -9.85 -0.55
N PHE A 125 -3.09 -10.46 -0.45
CA PHE A 125 -1.85 -9.76 -0.13
C PHE A 125 -1.57 -8.65 -1.15
N LYS A 126 -1.58 -8.94 -2.45
CA LYS A 126 -1.32 -7.92 -3.48
C LYS A 126 -2.37 -6.82 -3.56
N LEU A 127 -3.60 -7.08 -3.15
CA LEU A 127 -4.67 -6.08 -3.11
C LEU A 127 -4.76 -5.35 -1.77
N SER A 128 -4.15 -5.85 -0.70
CA SER A 128 -4.31 -5.26 0.63
C SER A 128 -3.48 -3.99 0.82
N HIS A 129 -2.49 -3.75 -0.04
CA HIS A 129 -1.56 -2.64 0.07
C HIS A 129 -1.10 -2.08 -1.28
N ILE A 130 -0.47 -0.92 -1.20
CA ILE A 130 0.25 -0.29 -2.31
C ILE A 130 1.65 -0.88 -2.37
N ASP A 131 1.95 -1.53 -3.48
CA ASP A 131 3.31 -1.96 -3.82
C ASP A 131 4.10 -0.75 -4.36
N PHE A 132 4.96 -0.16 -3.52
CA PHE A 132 5.76 1.01 -3.90
C PHE A 132 6.83 0.67 -4.94
N ASP A 133 7.15 -0.62 -5.13
CA ASP A 133 8.13 -1.10 -6.10
C ASP A 133 7.47 -1.53 -7.44
N ASP A 134 6.15 -1.37 -7.58
CA ASP A 134 5.46 -1.63 -8.86
C ASP A 134 5.94 -0.67 -9.96
N GLU A 135 6.48 -1.23 -11.05
CA GLU A 135 7.11 -0.46 -12.13
C GLU A 135 6.18 0.60 -12.76
N SER A 136 4.87 0.31 -12.84
CA SER A 136 3.89 1.25 -13.37
C SER A 136 3.59 2.37 -12.39
N PHE A 137 3.59 2.06 -11.10
CA PHE A 137 3.34 3.02 -10.03
C PHE A 137 4.54 3.91 -9.70
N ILE A 138 5.78 3.41 -9.82
CA ILE A 138 7.01 4.21 -9.63
C ILE A 138 6.97 5.51 -10.45
N LYS A 139 6.50 5.46 -11.70
CA LYS A 139 6.38 6.65 -12.56
C LYS A 139 5.40 7.70 -12.02
N ILE A 140 4.39 7.28 -11.26
CA ILE A 140 3.45 8.18 -10.58
C ILE A 140 4.12 8.76 -9.33
N LEU A 141 4.84 7.94 -8.57
CA LEU A 141 5.62 8.38 -7.40
C LEU A 141 6.62 9.48 -7.79
N GLU A 142 7.44 9.26 -8.82
CA GLU A 142 8.43 10.22 -9.33
C GLU A 142 7.83 11.57 -9.77
N LYS A 143 6.58 11.57 -10.25
CA LYS A 143 5.94 12.76 -10.82
C LYS A 143 5.09 13.53 -9.83
N LYS A 144 4.33 12.82 -8.98
CA LYS A 144 3.33 13.40 -8.09
C LYS A 144 3.68 13.25 -6.61
N TYR A 145 4.36 12.18 -6.23
CA TYR A 145 4.63 11.83 -4.84
C TYR A 145 6.11 11.61 -4.58
N GLN A 146 6.96 12.55 -5.01
CA GLN A 146 8.43 12.45 -4.99
C GLN A 146 9.02 12.10 -3.62
N ASN A 147 8.33 12.48 -2.55
CA ASN A 147 8.76 12.12 -1.20
C ASN A 147 8.64 10.60 -0.94
N LEU A 148 7.66 9.91 -1.54
CA LEU A 148 7.43 8.48 -1.37
C LEU A 148 8.37 7.61 -2.23
N GLU A 149 8.94 8.15 -3.31
CA GLU A 149 9.83 7.43 -4.25
C GLU A 149 11.05 6.80 -3.56
N ASN A 150 11.60 7.48 -2.54
CA ASN A 150 12.85 7.07 -1.90
C ASN A 150 12.66 6.16 -0.68
N PHE A 151 11.43 5.68 -0.42
CA PHE A 151 11.14 4.94 0.81
C PHE A 151 11.97 3.65 0.95
N ALA A 152 12.12 2.88 -0.13
CA ALA A 152 12.89 1.64 -0.13
C ALA A 152 14.43 1.86 -0.04
N PHE A 153 14.93 3.04 -0.45
CA PHE A 153 16.36 3.24 -0.72
C PHE A 153 17.11 4.11 0.29
N VAL A 154 16.46 5.05 0.98
CA VAL A 154 17.15 5.95 1.93
C VAL A 154 16.22 6.40 3.05
N ASN A 155 16.57 6.11 4.31
CA ASN A 155 16.12 6.74 5.57
C ASN A 155 15.01 7.80 5.41
N TYR A 156 13.80 7.33 5.09
CA TYR A 156 12.70 8.21 4.76
C TYR A 156 12.26 9.04 5.96
N THR A 157 12.12 10.34 5.75
CA THR A 157 11.44 11.23 6.71
C THR A 157 10.17 11.72 6.04
N PRO A 158 8.98 11.25 6.49
CA PRO A 158 7.73 11.72 5.92
C PRO A 158 7.60 13.24 6.01
N SER A 159 7.20 13.86 4.90
CA SER A 159 7.08 15.33 4.83
C SER A 159 5.81 15.83 5.53
N ASN A 160 4.80 14.96 5.64
CA ASN A 160 3.53 15.23 6.31
C ASN A 160 2.90 13.95 6.89
N ILE A 161 1.88 14.12 7.74
CA ILE A 161 1.21 13.02 8.44
C ILE A 161 0.50 12.04 7.49
N ALA A 162 -0.03 12.51 6.36
CA ALA A 162 -0.75 11.65 5.43
C ALA A 162 0.19 10.70 4.68
N GLU A 163 1.38 11.18 4.31
CA GLU A 163 2.43 10.32 3.76
C GLU A 163 2.96 9.32 4.79
N TYR A 164 3.12 9.75 6.05
CA TYR A 164 3.47 8.85 7.15
C TYR A 164 2.43 7.73 7.32
N ASP A 165 1.14 8.08 7.38
CA ASP A 165 0.05 7.12 7.52
C ASP A 165 0.00 6.15 6.32
N LEU A 166 0.22 6.67 5.11
CA LEU A 166 0.28 5.88 3.89
C LEU A 166 1.39 4.83 3.95
N VAL A 167 2.61 5.23 4.29
CA VAL A 167 3.75 4.32 4.43
C VAL A 167 3.49 3.29 5.52
N LYS A 168 3.08 3.76 6.72
CA LYS A 168 2.83 2.90 7.88
C LYS A 168 1.84 1.78 7.55
N ARG A 169 0.78 2.10 6.80
CA ARG A 169 -0.26 1.15 6.42
C ARG A 169 0.19 0.17 5.34
N ASN A 170 1.04 0.56 4.40
CA ASN A 170 1.29 -0.23 3.19
C ASN A 170 2.64 -0.96 3.17
N TYR A 171 3.65 -0.47 3.89
CA TYR A 171 5.00 -1.03 3.79
C TYR A 171 5.28 -2.17 4.77
N PHE A 172 4.67 -2.13 5.96
CA PHE A 172 4.96 -3.07 7.04
C PHE A 172 3.97 -4.23 7.07
N ILE A 173 3.87 -4.96 5.97
CA ILE A 173 3.01 -6.14 5.83
C ILE A 173 3.89 -7.36 5.54
N ASN A 174 3.64 -8.45 6.27
CA ASN A 174 4.30 -9.73 6.09
C ASN A 174 3.67 -10.53 4.94
N ASP A 175 4.39 -11.52 4.43
CA ASP A 175 3.93 -12.38 3.34
C ASP A 175 2.64 -13.16 3.67
N ASP A 176 2.31 -13.32 4.95
CA ASP A 176 1.07 -13.93 5.44
C ASP A 176 -0.12 -12.95 5.53
N ASN A 177 0.01 -11.75 4.94
CA ASN A 177 -0.98 -10.67 4.95
C ASN A 177 -1.34 -10.20 6.37
N THR A 178 -0.35 -10.15 7.28
CA THR A 178 -0.45 -9.54 8.61
C THR A 178 0.46 -8.32 8.71
N TYR A 179 0.20 -7.43 9.66
CA TYR A 179 1.09 -6.29 9.90
C TYR A 179 2.35 -6.70 10.67
N ASP A 180 3.53 -6.25 10.23
CA ASP A 180 4.77 -6.33 11.02
C ASP A 180 4.73 -5.29 12.15
N LYS A 181 3.99 -5.63 13.21
CA LYS A 181 3.79 -4.76 14.38
C LYS A 181 5.11 -4.32 14.99
N LYS A 182 6.15 -5.16 14.95
CA LYS A 182 7.47 -4.83 15.49
C LYS A 182 8.17 -3.78 14.63
N ALA A 183 8.14 -3.91 13.30
CA ALA A 183 8.69 -2.90 12.41
C ALA A 183 7.91 -1.57 12.52
N ILE A 184 6.58 -1.65 12.64
CA ILE A 184 5.73 -0.48 12.90
C ILE A 184 6.13 0.18 14.22
N GLU A 185 6.27 -0.55 15.31
CA GLU A 185 6.69 0.01 16.61
C GLU A 185 8.03 0.75 16.53
N ILE A 186 8.99 0.22 15.78
CA ILE A 186 10.28 0.87 15.51
C ILE A 186 10.08 2.13 14.67
N PHE A 187 9.23 2.05 13.64
CA PHE A 187 8.89 3.17 12.75
C PHE A 187 8.17 4.31 13.47
N GLU A 188 7.29 4.02 14.43
CA GLU A 188 6.51 5.03 15.16
C GLU A 188 7.31 5.85 16.17
N VAL A 189 8.59 5.51 16.44
CA VAL A 189 9.50 6.15 17.42
C VAL A 189 8.74 6.77 18.60
N LYS A 190 8.16 5.91 19.45
CA LYS A 190 7.43 6.36 20.64
C LYS A 190 8.44 6.77 21.72
N ASP A 191 8.72 8.07 21.82
CA ASP A 191 9.54 8.62 22.90
C ASP A 191 8.92 8.37 24.30
N GLN A 192 7.59 8.22 24.39
CA GLN A 192 6.83 7.79 25.58
C GLN A 192 5.55 7.01 25.20
N PRO A 193 5.00 6.14 26.08
CA PRO A 193 3.72 5.47 25.84
C PRO A 193 2.61 6.50 25.58
N GLY A 194 1.96 6.40 24.41
CA GLY A 194 0.80 7.24 24.05
C GLY A 194 1.11 8.64 23.53
N LYS A 195 2.38 9.01 23.30
CA LYS A 195 2.73 10.34 22.76
C LYS A 195 3.78 10.22 21.65
N ILE A 196 3.37 10.49 20.40
CA ILE A 196 4.25 10.62 19.25
C ILE A 196 4.73 12.09 19.22
N GLU A 197 5.97 12.35 19.64
CA GLU A 197 6.62 13.65 19.45
C GLU A 197 7.55 13.56 18.25
N HIS A 198 7.16 14.18 17.13
CA HIS A 198 8.05 14.34 15.97
C HIS A 198 9.17 15.33 16.33
N LYS A 199 10.29 14.83 16.87
CA LYS A 199 11.47 15.66 17.17
C LYS A 199 12.31 15.91 15.91
N ARG A 200 12.98 17.07 15.86
CA ARG A 200 14.03 17.34 14.86
C ARG A 200 15.11 16.26 14.96
N LEU A 201 15.70 15.90 13.80
CA LEU A 201 16.81 14.94 13.66
C LEU A 201 17.80 15.06 14.83
N SER A 202 17.72 14.08 15.71
CA SER A 202 18.67 13.83 16.80
C SER A 202 19.04 12.35 16.73
N GLY A 203 20.23 12.00 17.24
CA GLY A 203 20.68 10.61 17.25
C GLY A 203 19.60 9.71 17.85
N VAL A 204 19.37 8.56 17.21
CA VAL A 204 18.40 7.57 17.68
C VAL A 204 18.80 7.12 19.08
N SER A 205 17.85 6.93 19.99
CA SER A 205 18.19 6.44 21.35
C SER A 205 18.89 5.08 21.27
N GLU A 206 19.81 4.79 22.21
CA GLU A 206 20.53 3.49 22.23
C GLU A 206 19.58 2.28 22.18
N LYS A 207 18.40 2.42 22.79
CA LYS A 207 17.34 1.41 22.75
C LYS A 207 16.81 1.19 21.33
N ILE A 208 16.52 2.26 20.60
CA ILE A 208 16.05 2.17 19.21
C ILE A 208 17.19 1.69 18.30
N GLN A 209 18.41 2.17 18.52
CA GLN A 209 19.61 1.68 17.82
C GLN A 209 19.77 0.16 17.99
N SER A 210 19.58 -0.35 19.20
CA SER A 210 19.60 -1.79 19.49
C SER A 210 18.46 -2.54 18.82
N LEU A 211 17.24 -1.98 18.79
CA LEU A 211 16.09 -2.59 18.11
C LEU A 211 16.29 -2.66 16.59
N LEU A 212 16.78 -1.59 15.97
CA LEU A 212 17.15 -1.53 14.56
C LEU A 212 18.21 -2.58 14.24
N ASN A 213 19.32 -2.59 14.99
CA ASN A 213 20.40 -3.55 14.78
C ASN A 213 19.91 -5.01 14.91
N THR A 214 19.05 -5.29 15.89
CA THR A 214 18.50 -6.63 16.10
C THR A 214 17.55 -7.03 14.97
N TYR A 215 16.68 -6.12 14.53
CA TYR A 215 15.71 -6.39 13.46
C TYR A 215 16.42 -6.64 12.12
N TYR A 216 17.33 -5.76 11.71
CA TYR A 216 18.08 -5.93 10.45
C TYR A 216 19.01 -7.13 10.49
N TYR A 217 19.64 -7.43 11.63
CA TYR A 217 20.47 -8.63 11.77
C TYR A 217 19.67 -9.93 11.60
N LEU A 218 18.42 -9.98 12.09
CA LEU A 218 17.54 -11.14 11.92
C LEU A 218 17.01 -11.26 10.48
N LYS A 219 16.74 -10.15 9.79
CA LYS A 219 16.29 -10.13 8.39
C LYS A 219 17.39 -10.50 7.39
N ILE A 220 18.67 -10.17 7.65
CA ILE A 220 19.81 -10.46 6.74
C ILE A 220 20.27 -11.93 6.84
N LYS A 221 19.85 -12.68 7.87
CA LYS A 221 20.30 -14.06 8.10
C LYS A 221 19.48 -15.15 7.39
N HIS A 222 18.60 -14.80 6.47
CA HIS A 222 17.82 -15.72 5.65
C HIS A 222 18.06 -15.48 4.17
#